data_AF-A0A6G3CZK0-F1
#
_entry.id   AF-A0A6G3CZK0-F1
#
_cell.length_a   1.000
_cell.length_b   1.000
_cell.length_c   1.000
_cell.angle_alpha   90.00
_cell.angle_beta   90.00
_cell.angle_gamma   90.00
#
_symmetry.space_group_name_H-M   'P 1'
#
loop_
_entity.id
_entity.type
_entity.pdbx_description
1 polymer ?
#
loop_
_entity_poly.entity_id
_entity_poly.type
_entity_poly.pdbx_seq_one_letter_code
_entity_poly.pdbx_strand_id
1 'polypeptide(L)' 'CATGRVPAVAKSSRPKRTPDQLLAEAREATDGWPDAKVTGEGIRRALRTSPANARSLRDTILAERAAAAGVGAVAS' A
#
# COMPACT_ATOMS: atom_id res chain seq x y z
N CYS A 1 33.27 -27.25 -14.81
CA CYS A 1 32.68 -25.93 -14.51
C CYS A 1 31.38 -25.75 -15.27
N ALA A 2 30.25 -25.88 -14.59
CA ALA A 2 28.93 -25.48 -15.08
C ALA A 2 28.09 -25.14 -13.84
N THR A 3 28.42 -24.04 -13.17
CA THR A 3 27.50 -23.47 -12.18
C THR A 3 26.30 -22.95 -12.95
N GLY A 4 25.21 -23.72 -12.87
CA GLY A 4 23.93 -23.36 -13.44
C GLY A 4 23.57 -21.93 -13.02
N ARG A 5 23.13 -21.15 -14.01
CA ARG A 5 22.61 -19.79 -13.85
C ARG A 5 21.60 -19.78 -12.70
N VAL A 6 22.05 -19.33 -11.54
CA VAL A 6 21.16 -19.05 -10.41
C VAL A 6 20.30 -17.86 -10.85
N PRO A 7 18.97 -17.99 -10.99
CA PRO A 7 18.13 -16.84 -11.27
C PRO A 7 18.29 -15.83 -10.14
N ALA A 8 18.20 -14.54 -10.48
CA ALA A 8 18.35 -13.39 -9.57
C ALA A 8 17.28 -13.31 -8.45
N VAL A 9 16.60 -14.43 -8.16
CA VAL A 9 15.69 -14.62 -7.03
C VAL A 9 16.44 -14.87 -5.72
N ALA A 10 17.73 -15.22 -5.77
CA ALA A 10 18.56 -15.57 -4.61
C ALA A 10 19.35 -14.40 -4.00
N LYS A 11 18.76 -13.20 -3.93
CA LYS A 11 19.20 -12.13 -3.02
C LYS A 11 18.05 -11.81 -2.06
N SER A 12 17.95 -12.62 -1.00
CA SER A 12 17.10 -12.34 0.14
C SER A 12 17.62 -11.09 0.87
N SER A 13 16.95 -9.93 0.74
CA SER A 13 17.05 -8.76 1.65
C SER A 13 16.21 -7.52 1.25
N ARG A 14 15.64 -7.43 0.05
CA ARG A 14 14.76 -6.28 -0.32
C ARG A 14 13.34 -6.81 -0.48
N PRO A 15 12.33 -6.26 0.22
CA PRO A 15 10.97 -6.79 0.17
C PRO A 15 10.54 -6.83 -1.29
N LYS A 16 10.16 -8.01 -1.78
CA LYS A 16 9.79 -8.28 -3.17
C LYS A 16 8.59 -7.44 -3.64
N ARG A 17 7.91 -6.78 -2.71
CA ARG A 17 6.88 -5.77 -2.99
C ARG A 17 7.55 -4.44 -3.34
N THR A 18 7.45 -4.08 -4.61
CA THR A 18 7.73 -2.72 -5.06
C THR A 18 6.77 -1.74 -4.37
N PRO A 19 7.13 -0.46 -4.22
CA PRO A 19 6.21 0.54 -3.66
C PRO A 19 4.88 0.62 -4.43
N ASP A 20 4.91 0.33 -5.73
CA ASP A 20 3.73 0.24 -6.59
C ASP A 20 2.81 -0.95 -6.22
N GLN A 21 3.38 -2.14 -5.98
CA GLN A 21 2.62 -3.29 -5.47
C GLN A 21 2.06 -3.03 -4.06
N LEU A 22 2.79 -2.32 -3.20
CA LEU A 22 2.26 -1.92 -1.88
C LEU A 22 1.07 -0.98 -2.01
N LEU A 23 1.06 -0.08 -3.01
CA LEU A 23 -0.08 0.80 -3.28
C LEU A 23 -1.28 0.02 -3.80
N ALA A 24 -1.07 -0.92 -4.72
CA ALA A 24 -2.15 -1.77 -5.24
C ALA A 24 -2.80 -2.60 -4.12
N GLU A 25 -1.99 -3.32 -3.34
CA GLU A 25 -2.48 -4.10 -2.21
C GLU A 25 -3.11 -3.22 -1.11
N ALA A 26 -2.58 -2.00 -0.89
CA ALA A 26 -3.19 -1.06 0.03
C ALA A 26 -4.60 -0.67 -0.44
N ARG A 27 -4.77 -0.36 -1.73
CA ARG A 27 -6.08 -0.02 -2.31
C ARG A 27 -7.05 -1.20 -2.18
N GLU A 28 -6.65 -2.41 -2.57
CA GLU A 28 -7.45 -3.63 -2.41
C GLU A 28 -7.83 -3.89 -0.94
N ALA A 29 -6.88 -3.76 -0.02
CA ALA A 29 -7.15 -3.94 1.41
C ALA A 29 -8.10 -2.86 1.95
N THR A 30 -8.01 -1.63 1.45
CA THR A 30 -8.88 -0.52 1.88
C THR A 30 -10.26 -0.49 1.20
N ASP A 31 -10.47 -1.25 0.13
CA ASP A 31 -11.74 -1.28 -0.61
C ASP A 31 -12.91 -1.73 0.29
N GLY A 32 -12.67 -2.71 1.16
CA GLY A 32 -13.63 -3.14 2.17
C GLY A 32 -13.60 -2.35 3.48
N TRP A 33 -12.81 -1.28 3.57
CA TRP A 33 -12.57 -0.57 4.84
C TRP A 33 -13.27 0.80 4.87
N PRO A 34 -13.96 1.12 5.98
CA PRO A 34 -14.43 2.48 6.21
C PRO A 34 -13.23 3.42 6.41
N ASP A 35 -13.41 4.72 6.12
CA ASP A 35 -12.36 5.74 6.25
C ASP A 35 -11.71 5.73 7.64
N ALA A 36 -12.50 5.47 8.67
CA ALA A 36 -12.05 5.34 10.06
C ALA A 36 -11.01 4.22 10.28
N LYS A 37 -10.99 3.20 9.41
CA LYS A 37 -9.99 2.12 9.44
C LYS A 37 -8.77 2.39 8.56
N VAL A 38 -8.83 3.36 7.65
CA VAL A 38 -7.70 3.79 6.81
C VAL A 38 -6.74 4.66 7.64
N THR A 39 -6.11 4.04 8.63
CA THR A 39 -5.11 4.67 9.50
C THR A 39 -3.74 4.05 9.24
N GLY A 40 -2.67 4.78 9.59
CA GLY A 40 -1.31 4.25 9.44
C GLY A 40 -1.08 2.93 10.19
N GLU A 41 -1.77 2.70 11.31
CA GLU A 41 -1.72 1.43 12.05
C GLU A 41 -2.53 0.32 11.35
N GLY A 42 -3.71 0.65 10.78
CA GLY A 42 -4.50 -0.29 9.99
C GLY A 42 -3.69 -0.81 8.78
N ILE A 43 -3.10 0.10 8.02
CA ILE A 43 -2.24 -0.21 6.87
C ILE A 43 -1.03 -1.05 7.29
N ARG A 44 -0.39 -0.74 8.43
CA ARG A 44 0.69 -1.58 8.95
C ARG A 44 0.24 -2.99 9.29
N ARG A 45 -0.93 -3.18 9.91
CA ARG A 45 -1.42 -4.51 10.27
C ARG A 45 -1.77 -5.35 9.04
N ALA A 46 -2.38 -4.74 8.03
CA ALA A 46 -2.74 -5.41 6.77
C ALA A 46 -1.51 -5.77 5.93
N LEU A 47 -0.60 -4.80 5.68
CA LEU A 47 0.55 -4.99 4.78
C LEU A 47 1.81 -5.47 5.50
N ARG A 48 1.79 -5.56 6.84
CA ARG A 48 2.95 -5.87 7.71
C ARG A 48 4.19 -5.04 7.32
N THR A 49 3.97 -3.76 7.04
CA THR A 49 4.99 -2.82 6.53
C THR A 49 5.52 -1.89 7.62
N SER A 50 6.59 -1.18 7.29
CA SER A 50 7.26 -0.21 8.18
C SER A 50 6.42 1.05 8.43
N PRO A 51 6.63 1.75 9.58
CA PRO A 51 6.04 3.04 9.90
C PRO A 51 6.03 4.08 8.78
N ALA A 52 7.18 4.23 8.12
CA ALA A 52 7.41 5.27 7.13
C ALA A 52 6.53 5.03 5.91
N ASN A 53 6.55 3.82 5.35
CA ASN A 53 5.73 3.45 4.20
C ASN A 53 4.23 3.52 4.53
N ALA A 54 3.81 3.08 5.72
CA ALA A 54 2.40 3.14 6.11
C ALA A 54 1.86 4.56 6.23
N ARG A 55 2.68 5.54 6.66
CA ARG A 55 2.29 6.96 6.71
C ARG A 55 2.10 7.51 5.29
N SER A 56 3.06 7.26 4.39
CA SER A 56 2.95 7.70 3.00
C SER A 56 1.72 7.10 2.30
N LEU A 57 1.49 5.80 2.45
CA LEU A 57 0.31 5.11 1.90
C LEU A 57 -0.99 5.69 2.46
N ARG A 58 -1.05 5.96 3.77
CA ARG A 58 -2.21 6.59 4.40
C ARG A 58 -2.50 7.96 3.79
N ASP A 59 -1.50 8.84 3.70
CA ASP A 59 -1.69 10.18 3.15
C ASP A 59 -2.13 10.15 1.69
N THR A 60 -1.58 9.26 0.87
CA THR A 60 -2.03 9.08 -0.51
C THR A 60 -3.49 8.65 -0.58
N ILE A 61 -3.88 7.61 0.17
CA ILE A 61 -5.27 7.12 0.16
C ILE A 61 -6.22 8.18 0.72
N LEU A 62 -5.84 8.87 1.79
CA LEU A 62 -6.68 9.90 2.41
C LEU A 62 -6.83 11.12 1.50
N ALA A 63 -5.79 11.49 0.74
CA ALA A 63 -5.88 12.52 -0.30
C ALA A 63 -6.78 12.09 -1.47
N GLU A 64 -6.68 10.84 -1.94
CA GLU A 64 -7.58 10.29 -2.97
C GLU A 64 -9.04 10.29 -2.49
N ARG A 65 -9.29 9.90 -1.24
CA ARG A 65 -10.64 9.91 -0.65
C ARG A 65 -11.16 11.31 -0.36
N ALA A 66 -10.31 12.23 0.10
CA ALA A 66 -10.71 13.62 0.29
C ALA A 66 -11.04 14.30 -1.06
N ALA A 67 -10.28 14.00 -2.11
CA ALA A 67 -10.60 14.42 -3.47
C ALA A 67 -11.94 13.81 -3.94
N ALA A 68 -12.16 12.51 -3.74
CA ALA A 68 -13.43 11.87 -4.09
C ALA A 68 -14.62 12.41 -3.29
N ALA A 69 -14.46 12.63 -1.98
CA ALA A 69 -15.49 13.17 -1.10
C ALA A 69 -15.81 14.64 -1.41
N GLY A 70 -14.80 15.44 -1.78
CA GLY A 70 -14.98 16.81 -2.24
C GLY A 70 -15.71 16.93 -3.58
N VAL A 71 -15.63 15.90 -4.43
CA VAL A 71 -16.37 15.84 -5.71
C VAL A 71 -17.81 15.33 -5.52
N GLY A 72 -18.10 14.58 -4.45
CA GLY A 72 -19.46 14.13 -4.12
C GLY A 72 -20.35 15.20 -3.47
N ALA A 73 -19.77 16.27 -2.92
CA ALA A 73 -20.50 17.30 -2.17
C ALA A 73 -21.23 18.35 -3.03
N VAL A 74 -21.26 18.19 -4.36
CA VAL A 74 -22.02 19.08 -5.29
C VAL A 74 -23.32 18.46 -5.81
N ALA A 75 -23.78 17.34 -5.25
CA ALA A 75 -25.07 16.75 -5.63
C ALA A 75 -25.88 16.31 -4.40
N SER A 76 -26.55 17.27 -3.76
CA SER A 76 -27.83 17.08 -3.04
C SER A 76 -28.54 18.42 -2.95
#